data_AF-A0AAW1GVN0-F1
#
_entry.id   AF-A0AAW1GVN0-F1
#
_cell.length_a   1.000
_cell.length_b   1.000
_cell.length_c   1.000
_cell.angle_alpha   90.00
_cell.angle_beta   90.00
_cell.angle_gamma   90.00
#
_symmetry.space_group_name_H-M   'P 1'
#
loop_
_entity.id
_entity.type
_entity.pdbx_description
1 polymer ?
#
loop_
_entity_poly.entity_id
_entity_poly.type
_entity_poly.pdbx_seq_one_letter_code
_entity_poly.pdbx_strand_id
1 'polypeptide(L)'
;MGKITIIISIFLAVFILCSADDSTQSPVPSVLEDVKVKCCFDNHIGKCIPGDESEEYCNQLCLQSSCNKGGRCKVFQHKPPNHYCHCYC
;
A
#
# COMPACT_ATOMS: atom_id res chain seq x y z
N MET A 1 -31.43 22.61 -42.46
CA MET A 1 -30.47 21.49 -42.36
C MET A 1 -29.31 21.78 -41.38
N GLY A 2 -28.70 22.97 -41.36
CA GLY A 2 -27.56 23.26 -40.44
C GLY A 2 -27.86 23.22 -38.92
N LYS A 3 -29.08 23.57 -38.48
CA LYS A 3 -29.44 23.56 -37.05
C LYS A 3 -29.45 22.14 -36.45
N ILE A 4 -29.87 21.14 -37.22
CA ILE A 4 -29.93 19.74 -36.79
C ILE A 4 -28.52 19.17 -36.65
N THR A 5 -27.63 19.51 -37.59
CA THR A 5 -26.22 19.10 -37.54
C THR A 5 -25.49 19.66 -36.32
N ILE A 6 -25.75 20.93 -35.96
CA ILE A 6 -25.16 21.56 -34.76
C ILE A 6 -25.62 20.84 -33.48
N ILE A 7 -26.91 20.50 -33.39
CA ILE A 7 -27.46 19.78 -32.24
C ILE A 7 -26.80 18.41 -32.10
N ILE A 8 -26.67 17.65 -33.19
CA ILE A 8 -26.05 16.32 -33.19
C ILE A 8 -24.58 16.40 -32.74
N SER A 9 -23.83 17.39 -33.23
CA SER A 9 -22.42 17.59 -32.82
C SER A 9 -22.28 17.94 -31.33
N ILE A 10 -23.20 18.73 -30.77
CA ILE A 10 -23.21 19.05 -29.33
C ILE A 10 -23.48 17.80 -28.50
N PHE A 11 -24.49 17.01 -28.88
CA PHE A 11 -24.81 15.77 -28.16
C PHE A 11 -23.65 14.76 -28.21
N LEU A 12 -22.98 14.61 -29.37
CA LEU A 12 -21.80 13.76 -29.50
C LEU A 12 -20.64 14.21 -28.61
N ALA A 13 -20.38 15.51 -28.51
CA ALA A 13 -19.32 16.05 -27.64
C ALA A 13 -19.60 15.78 -26.15
N VAL A 14 -20.86 15.91 -25.72
CA VAL A 14 -21.27 15.61 -24.33
C VAL A 14 -21.12 14.12 -24.01
N PHE A 15 -21.50 13.23 -24.94
CA PHE A 15 -21.33 11.78 -24.76
C PHE A 15 -19.87 11.35 -24.61
N ILE A 16 -18.96 11.98 -25.38
CA ILE A 16 -17.52 11.69 -25.31
C ILE A 16 -16.92 12.19 -23.99
N LEU A 17 -17.35 13.37 -23.51
CA LEU A 17 -16.89 13.91 -22.22
C LEU A 17 -17.38 13.08 -21.02
N CYS A 18 -18.60 12.53 -21.07
CA CYS A 18 -19.14 11.68 -20.00
C CYS A 18 -18.61 10.24 -20.00
N SER A 19 -17.89 9.81 -21.04
CA SER A 19 -17.30 8.46 -21.10
C SER A 19 -15.86 8.42 -20.59
N ALA A 20 -15.29 9.57 -20.23
CA ALA A 20 -13.97 9.68 -19.62
C ALA A 20 -14.07 9.75 -18.09
N ASP A 21 -14.84 8.86 -17.47
CA ASP A 21 -14.65 8.55 -16.05
C ASP A 21 -13.51 7.53 -15.95
N ASP A 22 -12.31 8.10 -15.86
CA ASP A 22 -11.11 7.41 -15.42
C ASP A 22 -11.39 6.77 -14.05
N SER A 23 -11.28 5.44 -14.04
CA SER A 23 -10.84 4.63 -12.91
C SER A 23 -11.26 5.13 -11.53
N THR A 24 -12.23 4.43 -10.95
CA THR A 24 -12.49 4.38 -9.51
C THR A 24 -11.24 3.93 -8.74
N GLN A 25 -10.27 4.82 -8.57
CA GLN A 25 -9.28 4.72 -7.49
C GLN A 25 -10.01 5.21 -6.25
N SER A 26 -10.73 4.29 -5.60
CA SER A 26 -11.01 4.47 -4.17
C SER A 26 -9.70 4.88 -3.50
N PRO A 27 -9.68 5.89 -2.62
CA PRO A 27 -8.54 6.10 -1.75
C PRO A 27 -8.52 4.90 -0.80
N VAL A 28 -7.92 3.80 -1.25
CA VAL A 28 -7.34 2.82 -0.33
C VAL A 28 -6.42 3.68 0.54
N PRO A 29 -6.64 3.77 1.85
CA PRO A 29 -5.74 4.50 2.69
C PRO A 29 -4.42 3.76 2.61
N SER A 30 -3.52 4.25 1.75
CA SER A 30 -2.10 3.99 1.82
C SER A 30 -1.62 4.60 3.12
N VAL A 31 -1.92 3.94 4.24
CA VAL A 31 -1.11 4.01 5.45
C VAL A 31 0.19 3.25 5.16
N LEU A 32 0.87 3.68 4.10
CA LEU A 32 2.31 3.60 4.01
C LEU A 32 2.79 4.95 4.54
N GLU A 33 2.54 5.22 5.82
CA GLU A 33 3.54 5.99 6.54
C GLU A 33 4.85 5.24 6.31
N ASP A 34 5.87 5.92 5.78
CA ASP A 34 7.18 5.33 5.51
C ASP A 34 7.74 4.69 6.79
N VAL A 35 7.38 3.44 7.07
CA VAL A 35 7.94 2.67 8.19
C VAL A 35 9.37 2.34 7.78
N LYS A 36 10.27 3.28 8.10
CA LYS A 36 11.68 3.18 7.77
C LYS A 36 12.35 2.17 8.70
N VAL A 37 12.36 0.91 8.27
CA VAL A 37 13.05 -0.16 8.98
C VAL A 37 14.57 0.01 8.91
N LYS A 38 15.26 -0.42 9.97
CA LYS A 38 16.71 -0.52 10.03
C LYS A 38 17.14 -1.99 9.91
N CYS A 39 18.09 -2.25 9.02
CA CYS A 39 18.69 -3.57 8.85
C CYS A 39 19.45 -3.99 10.09
N CYS A 40 19.39 -5.27 10.47
CA CYS A 40 20.04 -5.81 11.67
C CYS A 40 19.44 -5.33 13.00
N PHE A 41 18.25 -4.72 12.98
CA PHE A 41 17.58 -4.23 14.19
C PHE A 41 16.17 -4.79 14.30
N ASP A 42 15.65 -4.75 15.52
CA ASP A 42 14.26 -5.03 15.84
C ASP A 42 13.44 -3.73 15.69
N ASN A 43 12.53 -3.72 14.71
CA ASN A 43 11.75 -2.56 14.32
C ASN A 43 10.31 -2.68 14.82
N HIS A 44 9.74 -1.59 15.31
CA HIS A 44 8.31 -1.50 15.62
C HIS A 44 7.55 -1.18 14.33
N ILE A 45 6.68 -2.09 13.90
CA ILE A 45 5.91 -1.98 12.66
C ILE A 45 4.40 -2.17 12.88
N GLY A 46 3.95 -2.06 14.14
CA GLY A 46 2.63 -2.52 14.55
C GLY A 46 2.64 -4.02 14.87
N LYS A 47 1.57 -4.74 14.51
CA LYS A 47 1.43 -6.19 14.75
C LYS A 47 2.57 -6.96 14.06
N CYS A 48 3.24 -7.84 14.79
CA CYS A 48 4.26 -8.75 14.24
C CYS A 48 4.32 -10.05 15.05
N ILE A 49 3.57 -11.07 14.62
CA ILE A 49 3.41 -12.34 15.33
C ILE A 49 4.03 -13.46 14.48
N PRO A 50 4.97 -14.26 15.02
CA PRO A 50 5.52 -15.41 14.32
C PRO A 50 4.43 -16.40 13.90
N GLY A 51 4.44 -16.79 12.64
CA GLY A 51 3.53 -17.78 12.04
C GLY A 51 2.18 -17.25 11.59
N ASP A 52 1.89 -15.95 11.69
CA ASP A 52 0.67 -15.34 11.14
C ASP A 52 0.95 -14.42 9.94
N GLU A 53 -0.11 -13.83 9.38
CA GLU A 53 -0.05 -12.92 8.22
C GLU A 53 0.92 -11.74 8.38
N SER A 54 1.17 -11.29 9.61
CA SER A 54 2.04 -10.15 9.88
C SER A 54 3.52 -10.48 9.72
N GLU A 55 3.89 -11.77 9.75
CA GLU A 55 5.25 -12.20 9.44
C GLU A 55 5.58 -12.03 7.96
N GLU A 56 4.61 -12.27 7.06
CA GLU A 56 4.79 -11.98 5.64
C GLU A 56 4.94 -10.47 5.40
N TYR A 57 4.14 -9.65 6.09
CA TYR A 57 4.27 -8.19 6.04
C TYR A 57 5.67 -7.73 6.49
N CYS A 58 6.18 -8.23 7.62
CA CYS A 58 7.55 -7.96 8.07
C CYS A 58 8.59 -8.36 7.02
N ASN A 59 8.46 -9.56 6.45
CA ASN A 59 9.37 -10.05 5.43
C ASN A 59 9.38 -9.16 4.18
N GLN A 60 8.21 -8.80 3.65
CA GLN A 60 8.09 -7.95 2.47
C GLN A 60 8.63 -6.54 2.74
N LEU A 61 8.33 -5.95 3.90
CA LEU A 61 8.85 -4.65 4.29
C LEU A 61 10.38 -4.63 4.33
N CYS A 62 11.01 -5.66 4.89
CA CYS A 62 12.47 -5.78 4.91
C CYS A 62 13.06 -6.09 3.53
N LEU A 63 12.37 -6.83 2.66
CA LEU A 63 12.78 -7.07 1.27
C LEU A 63 12.76 -5.78 0.44
N GLN A 64 11.78 -4.92 0.64
CA GLN A 64 11.63 -3.64 -0.07
C GLN A 64 12.53 -2.53 0.49
N SER A 65 13.06 -2.72 1.71
CA SER A 65 14.03 -1.81 2.32
C SER A 65 15.43 -1.96 1.72
N SER A 66 16.37 -1.11 2.15
CA SER A 66 17.79 -1.23 1.75
C SER A 66 18.45 -2.55 2.18
N CYS A 67 17.81 -3.35 3.04
CA CYS A 67 18.34 -4.63 3.49
C CYS A 67 18.29 -5.70 2.39
N ASN A 68 17.22 -5.74 1.57
CA ASN A 68 17.01 -6.72 0.49
C ASN A 68 17.18 -8.20 0.89
N LYS A 69 17.02 -8.52 2.18
CA LYS A 69 17.25 -9.86 2.75
C LYS A 69 16.03 -10.44 3.46
N GLY A 70 14.94 -9.69 3.52
CA GLY A 70 13.75 -10.06 4.25
C GLY A 70 13.92 -9.94 5.76
N GLY A 71 12.97 -10.51 6.49
CA GLY A 71 12.89 -10.38 7.93
C GLY A 71 11.96 -11.40 8.56
N ARG A 72 11.86 -11.36 9.88
CA ARG A 72 10.94 -12.21 10.65
C ARG A 72 10.36 -11.49 11.86
N CYS A 73 9.24 -11.98 12.34
CA CYS A 73 8.70 -11.50 13.61
C CYS A 73 9.44 -12.10 14.80
N LYS A 74 9.55 -11.32 15.87
CA LYS A 74 10.04 -11.74 17.18
C LYS A 74 9.06 -11.26 18.25
N VAL A 75 8.84 -12.10 19.26
CA VAL A 75 8.06 -11.74 20.45
C VAL A 75 8.95 -11.91 21.67
N PHE A 76 9.06 -10.87 22.48
CA PHE A 76 9.80 -10.88 23.73
C PHE A 76 8.85 -11.06 24.92
N GLN A 77 9.35 -11.69 25.99
CA GLN A 77 8.57 -11.98 27.20
C GLN A 77 8.52 -10.79 28.16
N HIS A 78 7.88 -9.69 27.75
CA HIS A 78 7.59 -8.53 28.58
C HIS A 78 6.22 -7.91 28.24
N LYS A 79 5.78 -6.91 29.01
CA LYS A 79 4.51 -6.21 28.76
C LYS A 79 4.50 -5.56 27.37
N PRO A 80 3.35 -5.54 26.65
CA PRO A 80 3.24 -4.92 25.33
C PRO A 80 3.64 -3.42 25.30
N PRO A 81 4.08 -2.90 24.13
CA PRO A 81 4.31 -3.63 22.90
C PRO A 81 5.59 -4.48 22.99
N ASN A 82 5.49 -5.76 22.68
CA ASN A 82 6.53 -6.76 22.89
C ASN A 82 6.86 -7.58 21.64
N HIS A 83 6.37 -7.13 20.49
CA HIS A 83 6.54 -7.77 19.20
C HIS A 83 7.23 -6.81 18.24
N TYR A 84 8.15 -7.35 17.46
CA TYR A 84 9.07 -6.58 16.62
C TYR A 84 9.36 -7.32 15.32
N CYS A 85 9.58 -6.56 14.25
CA CYS A 85 10.08 -7.07 12.99
C CYS A 85 11.60 -6.95 12.91
N HIS A 86 12.30 -8.07 12.80
CA HIS A 86 13.74 -8.10 12.64
C HIS A 86 14.13 -8.23 11.17
N CYS A 87 14.73 -7.20 10.59
CA CYS A 87 15.28 -7.27 9.23
C CYS A 87 16.67 -7.91 9.25
N TYR A 88 16.91 -8.87 8.36
CA TYR A 88 18.18 -9.59 8.29
C TYR A 88 19.32 -8.72 7.73
N CYS A 89 20.54 -9.08 8.15
CA CYS A 89 21.80 -8.78 7.47
C CYS A 89 22.29 -10.05 6.75
#